data_AF-A0AA97M660-F1
#
_entry.id   AF-A0AA97M660-F1
#
_cell.length_a   1.000
_cell.length_b   1.000
_cell.length_c   1.000
_cell.angle_alpha   90.00
_cell.angle_beta   90.00
_cell.angle_gamma   90.00
#
_symmetry.space_group_name_H-M   'P 1'
#
loop_
_entity.id
_entity.type
_entity.pdbx_description
1 polymer ?
#
loop_
_entity_poly.entity_id
_entity_poly.type
_entity_poly.pdbx_seq_one_letter_code
_entity_poly.pdbx_strand_id
1 'polypeptide(L)' 'MSVLSILLLILGIVLIVAGVMALLRSQMLWGIVLIVVGVILAPSSFLGL' A
#
# COMPACT_ATOMS: atom_id res chain seq x y z
N MET A 1 -7.82 7.95 -16.79
CA MET A 1 -7.07 7.83 -15.51
C MET A 1 -5.91 8.80 -15.59
N SER A 2 -5.76 9.73 -14.65
CA SER A 2 -4.65 10.67 -14.69
C SER A 2 -3.35 9.97 -14.27
N VAL A 3 -2.20 10.48 -14.72
CA VAL A 3 -0.88 9.92 -14.40
C VAL A 3 -0.68 9.81 -12.88
N LEU A 4 -1.18 10.79 -12.12
CA LEU A 4 -1.11 10.81 -10.67
C LEU A 4 -1.89 9.65 -10.03
N SER A 5 -3.06 9.28 -10.58
CA SER A 5 -3.82 8.11 -10.10
C SER A 5 -3.07 6.80 -10.31
N ILE A 6 -2.37 6.66 -11.43
CA ILE A 6 -1.56 5.47 -11.74
C ILE A 6 -0.38 5.37 -10.75
N LEU A 7 0.27 6.50 -10.45
CA LEU A 7 1.37 6.54 -9.48
C LEU A 7 0.92 6.16 -8.07
N LEU A 8 -0.23 6.66 -7.60
CA LEU A 8 -0.77 6.30 -6.29
C LEU A 8 -1.16 4.81 -6.20
N LEU A 9 -1.69 4.25 -7.29
CA LEU A 9 -2.01 2.82 -7.36
C LEU A 9 -0.75 1.95 -7.25
N ILE A 10 0.30 2.28 -8.00
CA ILE A 10 1.59 1.57 -7.91
C ILE A 10 2.16 1.72 -6.49
N LEU A 11 2.13 2.92 -5.93
CA LEU A 11 2.65 3.19 -4.59
C LEU A 11 1.90 2.38 -3.52
N GLY A 12 0.57 2.34 -3.56
CA GLY A 12 -0.26 1.54 -2.65
C GLY A 12 0.08 0.05 -2.70
N ILE A 13 0.20 -0.52 -3.90
CA ILE A 13 0.58 -1.93 -4.08
C ILE A 13 1.97 -2.21 -3.50
N VAL A 14 2.96 -1.35 -3.80
CA VAL A 14 4.33 -1.51 -3.29
C VAL A 14 4.37 -1.45 -1.77
N LEU A 15 3.63 -0.53 -1.14
CA LEU A 15 3.54 -0.43 0.32
C LEU A 15 2.94 -1.67 0.97
N ILE A 16 1.90 -2.25 0.37
CA ILE A 16 1.29 -3.49 0.88
C ILE A 16 2.30 -4.64 0.82
N VAL A 17 2.97 -4.82 -0.33
CA VAL A 17 3.99 -5.88 -0.50
C VAL A 17 5.17 -5.67 0.47
N ALA A 18 5.63 -4.42 0.62
CA ALA A 18 6.68 -4.09 1.58
C ALA A 18 6.25 -4.34 3.03
N GLY A 19 4.99 -4.05 3.37
CA GLY A 19 4.41 -4.34 4.68
C GLY A 19 4.39 -5.83 5.00
N VAL A 20 3.98 -6.66 4.05
CA VAL A 20 4.05 -8.13 4.18
C VAL A 20 5.50 -8.60 4.36
N MET A 21 6.44 -8.11 3.55
CA MET A 21 7.87 -8.44 3.67
C MET A 21 8.47 -8.01 5.02
N ALA A 22 8.02 -6.88 5.59
CA ALA A 22 8.46 -6.42 6.90
C ALA A 22 7.95 -7.34 8.03
N LEU A 23 6.72 -7.86 7.92
CA LEU A 23 6.21 -8.86 8.86
C LEU A 23 7.02 -10.16 8.83
N LEU A 24 7.47 -10.60 7.65
CA LEU A 24 8.35 -11.77 7.50
C LEU A 24 9.70 -11.59 8.19
N ARG A 25 10.16 -10.35 8.38
CA ARG A 25 11.40 -10.02 9.10
C ARG A 25 11.17 -9.77 10.60
N SER A 26 10.00 -10.13 11.14
CA SER A 26 9.60 -9.87 12.52
C SER A 26 9.52 -8.36 12.89
N GLN A 27 9.47 -7.48 11.89
CA GLN A 27 9.35 -6.02 12.09
C GLN A 27 7.86 -5.65 12.20
N MET A 28 7.18 -6.15 13.23
CA MET A 28 5.72 -6.05 13.37
C MET A 28 5.18 -4.62 13.24
N LEU A 29 5.79 -3.66 13.95
CA LEU A 29 5.37 -2.25 13.92
C LEU A 29 5.47 -1.64 12.51
N TRP A 30 6.61 -1.82 11.84
CA TRP A 30 6.82 -1.28 10.50
C TRP A 30 5.93 -1.95 9.46
N GLY A 31 5.73 -3.28 9.55
CA GLY A 31 4.84 -4.00 8.66
C GLY A 31 3.39 -3.50 8.76
N ILE A 32 2.89 -3.33 9.99
CA ILE A 32 1.54 -2.80 10.22
C ILE A 32 1.40 -1.37 9.66
N VAL A 33 2.36 -0.49 9.93
CA VAL A 33 2.35 0.90 9.43
C VAL A 33 2.32 0.91 7.90
N LEU A 34 3.15 0.11 7.23
CA LEU A 34 3.20 0.04 5.78
C LEU A 34 1.88 -0.50 5.17
N ILE A 35 1.25 -1.48 5.82
CA ILE A 35 -0.05 -2.01 5.37
C ILE A 35 -1.15 -0.95 5.50
N VAL A 36 -1.25 -0.27 6.64
CA VAL A 36 -2.26 0.77 6.87
C VAL A 36 -2.09 1.92 5.87
N VAL A 37 -0.86 2.41 5.69
CA VAL A 37 -0.56 3.49 4.74
C VAL A 37 -0.81 3.03 3.30
N GLY A 38 -0.48 1.78 2.96
CA GLY A 38 -0.75 1.19 1.65
C GLY A 38 -2.25 1.10 1.32
N VAL A 39 -3.10 0.75 2.30
CA VAL A 39 -4.56 0.71 2.14
C VAL A 39 -5.15 2.11 1.98
N ILE A 40 -4.66 3.10 2.71
CA ILE A 40 -5.11 4.49 2.60
C ILE A 40 -4.71 5.10 1.25
N LEU A 41 -3.49 4.80 0.78
CA LEU A 41 -2.95 5.30 -0.48
C LEU A 41 -3.49 4.57 -1.70
N ALA A 42 -3.93 3.32 -1.55
CA ALA A 42 -4.58 2.58 -2.62
C ALA A 42 -5.81 3.38 -3.07
N PRO A 43 -5.79 3.98 -4.28
CA PRO A 43 -6.86 4.86 -4.71
C PRO A 43 -8.17 4.09 -4.77
N SER A 44 -9.25 4.69 -4.28
CA SER A 44 -10.61 4.15 -4.17
C SER A 44 -11.17 3.52 -5.45
N SER A 45 -10.56 3.80 -6.61
CA SER A 45 -10.79 3.08 -7.86
C SER A 45 -10.58 1.56 -7.77
N PHE A 46 -9.83 1.06 -6.79
CA PHE A 46 -9.69 -0.38 -6.53
C PHE A 46 -10.88 -0.98 -5.76
N LEU A 47 -11.68 -0.15 -5.08
CA LEU A 47 -12.92 -0.51 -4.38
C LEU A 47 -14.19 -0.30 -5.23
N GLY A 48 -14.06 0.23 -6.44
CA GLY A 48 -15.17 0.37 -7.39
C GLY A 48 -16.17 1.50 -7.10
N LEU A 49 -15.77 2.54 -6.35
CA LEU A 49 -16.56 3.76 -6.12
C LEU A 49 -15.99 4.96 -6.88
#